data_AF-A0A6P0RBD6-F1
#
_entry.id   AF-A0A6P0RBD6-F1
#
_cell.length_a   1.000
_cell.length_b   1.000
_cell.length_c   1.000
_cell.angle_alpha   90.00
_cell.angle_beta   90.00
_cell.angle_gamma   90.00
#
_symmetry.space_group_name_H-M   'P 1'
#
loop_
_entity.id
_entity.type
_entity.pdbx_description
1 polymer ?
#
loop_
_entity_poly.entity_id
_entity_poly.type
_entity_poly.pdbx_seq_one_letter_code
_entity_poly.pdbx_strand_id
1 'polypeptide(L)' 'MKSLPRILGLTFLALALTNCSGKLSPEDIASRLEPSIVKLFYRNQPGHGTGFFVSGEEGVCTLLTAAHVVKK' A
#
# COMPACT_ATOMS: atom_id res chain seq x y z
N MET A 1 37.50 -34.30 2.72
CA MET A 1 36.73 -33.37 1.86
C MET A 1 35.20 -33.63 1.92
N LYS A 2 34.60 -33.85 3.12
CA LYS A 2 33.16 -34.18 3.26
C LYS A 2 32.27 -32.97 3.61
N SER A 3 32.86 -31.82 3.95
CA SER A 3 32.14 -30.62 4.40
C SER A 3 31.84 -29.61 3.29
N LEU A 4 32.55 -29.68 2.15
CA LEU A 4 32.39 -28.76 1.02
C LEU A 4 30.94 -28.67 0.49
N PRO A 5 30.19 -29.77 0.28
CA PRO A 5 28.80 -29.67 -0.17
C PRO A 5 27.86 -29.11 0.90
N ARG A 6 28.17 -29.30 2.20
CA ARG A 6 27.37 -28.74 3.31
C ARG A 6 27.54 -27.23 3.43
N ILE A 7 28.77 -26.72 3.29
CA ILE A 7 29.05 -25.29 3.32
C ILE A 7 28.38 -24.60 2.14
N LEU A 8 28.50 -25.20 0.94
CA LEU A 8 27.86 -24.68 -0.27
C LEU A 8 26.33 -24.62 -0.12
N GLY A 9 25.72 -25.68 0.42
CA GLY A 9 24.28 -25.71 0.70
C GLY A 9 23.83 -24.63 1.69
N LEU A 10 24.58 -24.41 2.78
CA LEU A 10 24.27 -23.36 3.75
C LEU A 10 24.38 -21.96 3.13
N THR A 11 25.37 -21.71 2.27
CA THR A 11 25.53 -20.43 1.59
C THR A 11 24.39 -20.13 0.61
N PHE A 12 23.92 -21.13 -0.14
CA PHE A 12 22.77 -20.96 -1.03
C PHE A 12 21.48 -20.68 -0.25
N LEU A 13 21.27 -21.38 0.88
CA LEU A 13 20.11 -21.14 1.74
C LEU A 13 20.16 -19.75 2.37
N ALA A 14 21.33 -19.29 2.81
CA ALA A 14 21.52 -17.93 3.30
C ALA A 14 21.23 -16.88 2.20
N LEU A 15 21.72 -17.09 0.98
CA LEU A 15 21.43 -16.21 -0.17
C LEU A 15 19.93 -16.16 -0.51
N ALA A 16 19.25 -17.31 -0.49
CA ALA A 16 17.81 -17.39 -0.75
C ALA A 16 16.97 -16.63 0.31
N LEU A 17 17.40 -16.68 1.57
CA LEU A 17 16.76 -15.96 2.67
C LEU A 17 17.08 -14.45 2.68
N THR A 18 18.18 -14.02 2.05
CA THR A 18 18.50 -12.59 1.88
C THR A 18 17.69 -11.87 0.80
N ASN A 19 16.71 -12.53 0.17
CA ASN A 19 15.79 -11.88 -0.77
C ASN A 19 14.74 -10.97 -0.07
N CYS A 20 15.18 -10.21 0.94
CA CYS A 20 14.40 -9.20 1.66
C CYS A 20 14.35 -7.84 0.93
N SER A 21 14.41 -7.84 -0.41
CA SER A 21 14.42 -6.62 -1.20
C SER A 21 13.43 -6.65 -2.35
N GLY A 22 12.20 -7.06 -2.06
CA GLY A 22 11.03 -6.55 -2.76
C GLY A 22 10.53 -5.28 -2.08
N LYS A 23 11.41 -4.30 -1.78
CA LYS A 23 10.91 -2.98 -1.36
C LYS A 23 10.11 -2.47 -2.55
N LEU A 24 8.78 -2.43 -2.39
CA LEU A 24 7.97 -1.75 -3.39
C LEU A 24 8.52 -0.34 -3.55
N SER A 25 8.79 0.02 -4.80
CA SER A 25 9.10 1.40 -5.09
C SER A 25 7.90 2.27 -4.70
N PRO A 26 8.10 3.55 -4.35
CA PRO A 26 6.99 4.48 -4.14
C PRO A 26 5.97 4.47 -5.28
N GLU A 27 6.42 4.25 -6.51
CA GLU A 27 5.60 4.13 -7.72
C GLU A 27 4.75 2.84 -7.72
N ASP A 28 5.31 1.72 -7.27
CA ASP A 28 4.56 0.47 -7.09
C ASP A 28 3.51 0.60 -5.98
N ILE A 29 3.81 1.35 -4.92
CA ILE A 29 2.83 1.63 -3.84
C ILE A 29 1.73 2.53 -4.39
N ALA A 30 2.09 3.61 -5.08
CA ALA A 30 1.14 4.57 -5.64
C ALA A 30 0.20 3.91 -6.64
N SER A 31 0.72 3.13 -7.60
CA SER A 31 -0.10 2.45 -8.61
C SER A 31 -1.07 1.43 -8.00
N ARG A 32 -0.68 0.75 -6.92
CA ARG A 32 -1.57 -0.17 -6.18
C ARG A 32 -2.67 0.56 -5.41
N LEU A 33 -2.39 1.75 -4.90
CA LEU A 33 -3.35 2.52 -4.10
C LEU A 33 -4.24 3.43 -4.95
N GLU A 34 -3.80 3.86 -6.12
CA GLU A 34 -4.48 4.84 -6.97
C GLU A 34 -5.97 4.55 -7.18
N PRO A 35 -6.43 3.31 -7.48
CA PRO A 35 -7.86 3.05 -7.68
C PRO A 35 -8.72 3.22 -6.42
N SER A 36 -8.11 3.22 -5.24
CA SER A 36 -8.80 3.36 -3.94
C SER A 36 -8.91 4.81 -3.46
N ILE A 37 -8.14 5.72 -4.05
CA ILE A 37 -8.07 7.13 -3.66
C ILE A 37 -9.08 7.92 -4.49
N VAL A 38 -9.90 8.73 -3.82
CA VAL A 38 -10.90 9.58 -4.48
C VAL A 38 -10.73 11.05 -4.13
N LYS A 39 -11.21 11.90 -5.04
CA LYS A 39 -11.35 13.34 -4.81
C LYS A 39 -12.72 13.65 -4.22
N LEU A 40 -12.74 14.32 -3.07
CA LEU A 40 -13.94 14.81 -2.41
C LEU A 40 -14.10 16.30 -2.66
N PHE A 41 -15.24 16.72 -3.22
CA PHE A 41 -15.55 18.13 -3.44
C PHE A 41 -17.05 18.38 -3.29
N TYR A 42 -17.39 19.55 -2.74
CA TYR A 42 -18.77 20.01 -2.60
C TYR A 42 -19.04 21.04 -3.67
N ARG A 43 -20.04 20.81 -4.53
CA ARG A 43 -20.35 21.69 -5.68
C ARG A 43 -20.56 23.16 -5.29
N ASN A 44 -21.08 23.40 -4.09
CA ASN A 44 -21.46 24.73 -3.63
C ASN A 44 -20.38 25.37 -2.73
N GLN A 45 -19.20 24.78 -2.60
CA GLN A 45 -18.15 25.31 -1.74
C GLN A 45 -16.79 25.31 -2.45
N PRO A 46 -15.95 26.33 -2.21
CA PRO A 46 -14.58 26.30 -2.69
C PRO A 46 -13.76 25.23 -1.94
N GLY A 47 -12.74 24.70 -2.62
CA GLY A 47 -11.82 23.71 -2.07
C GLY A 47 -12.23 22.25 -2.33
N HIS A 48 -11.29 21.35 -2.08
CA HIS A 48 -11.47 19.90 -2.20
C HIS A 48 -10.52 19.19 -1.23
N GLY A 49 -10.79 17.91 -0.99
CA GLY A 49 -9.89 17.03 -0.27
C GLY A 49 -9.79 15.67 -0.95
N THR A 50 -9.13 14.74 -0.28
CA THR A 50 -9.01 13.35 -0.71
C THR A 50 -9.58 12.42 0.35
N GLY A 51 -9.93 11.22 -0.08
CA GLY A 51 -10.31 10.13 0.81
C GLY A 51 -9.95 8.78 0.19
N PHE A 52 -10.12 7.73 0.97
CA PHE A 52 -9.92 6.36 0.50
C PHE A 52 -11.17 5.52 0.81
N PHE A 53 -11.49 4.61 -0.10
CA PHE A 53 -12.53 3.61 0.16
C PHE A 53 -12.13 2.71 1.32
N VAL A 54 -13.07 2.46 2.23
CA VAL A 54 -12.92 1.50 3.32
C VAL A 54 -14.10 0.55 3.34
N SER A 55 -13.91 -0.64 3.90
CA SER A 55 -15.02 -1.54 4.16
C SER A 55 -16.04 -0.87 5.09
N GLY A 56 -17.30 -0.90 4.70
CA GLY A 56 -18.41 -0.34 5.46
C GLY A 56 -19.67 -1.16 5.25
N GLU A 57 -20.82 -0.52 5.46
CA GLU A 57 -22.13 -1.17 5.31
C GLU A 57 -22.38 -1.59 3.85
N GLU A 58 -23.01 -2.75 3.67
CA GLU A 58 -23.33 -3.28 2.34
C GLU A 58 -24.27 -2.34 1.59
N GLY A 59 -23.97 -2.05 0.32
CA GLY A 59 -24.72 -1.09 -0.48
C GLY A 59 -24.39 0.38 -0.22
N VAL A 60 -23.50 0.70 0.73
CA VAL A 60 -23.08 2.06 1.05
C VAL A 60 -21.60 2.27 0.74
N CYS A 61 -21.29 3.20 -0.17
CA CYS A 61 -19.91 3.64 -0.38
C CYS A 61 -19.40 4.35 0.88
N THR A 62 -18.46 3.70 1.58
CA THR A 62 -17.87 4.24 2.80
C THR A 62 -16.45 4.71 2.53
N LEU A 63 -16.16 5.93 2.98
CA LEU A 63 -14.87 6.59 2.74
C LEU A 63 -14.30 7.15 4.03
N LEU A 64 -12.98 7.06 4.16
CA LEU A 64 -12.24 7.73 5.23
C LEU A 64 -11.55 8.98 4.66
N THR A 65 -11.71 10.10 5.36
CA THR A 65 -11.12 11.39 5.00
C THR A 65 -10.81 12.20 6.26
N ALA A 66 -10.07 13.30 6.09
CA ALA A 66 -9.79 14.20 7.19
C ALA A 66 -11.05 15.00 7.58
N ALA A 67 -11.26 15.21 8.88
CA ALA A 67 -12.46 15.85 9.40
C ALA A 67 -12.70 17.26 8.79
N HIS A 68 -11.64 18.06 8.58
CA HIS A 68 -11.77 19.42 8.02
C HIS A 68 -12.20 19.45 6.54
N VAL A 69 -12.13 18.31 5.83
CA VAL A 69 -12.60 18.22 4.45
C VAL A 69 -14.13 18.29 4.41
N VAL A 70 -14.79 17.70 5.41
CA VAL A 70 -16.25 17.56 5.50
C VAL A 70 -16.90 18.49 6.53
N LYS A 71 -16.19 18.80 7.62
CA LYS A 71 -16.59 19.76 8.65
C LYS A 71 -15.81 21.05 8.43
N LYS A 72 -16.42 21.99 7.70
CA LYS A 72 -15.92 23.36 7.58
C LYS A 72 -16.59 24.27 8.58
#